data_AF-A0A453M8U9-F1
#
_entry.id   AF-A0A453M8U9-F1
#
_cell.length_a   1.000
_cell.length_b   1.000
_cell.length_c   1.000
_cell.angle_alpha   90.00
_cell.angle_beta   90.00
_cell.angle_gamma   90.00
#
_symmetry.space_group_name_H-M   'P 1'
#
loop_
_entity.id
_entity.type
_entity.pdbx_description
1 polymer ?
#
loop_
_entity_poly.entity_id
_entity_poly.type
_entity_poly.pdbx_seq_one_letter_code
_entity_poly.pdbx_strand_id
1 'polypeptide(L)' 'MNRRDWLSLVAVHSDSWLLSVAFFFGAPLTANERKRLFSMINDLPNVYESMVDRKHRDRSGVDSSGKSRHSSKPKVR' A
#
# COMPACT_ATOMS: atom_id res chain seq x y z
N MET A 1 -11.00 -6.14 17.10
CA MET A 1 -10.08 -6.02 15.94
C MET A 1 -9.17 -4.83 16.17
N ASN A 2 -7.86 -4.95 15.89
CA ASN A 2 -6.99 -3.77 15.86
C ASN A 2 -7.28 -2.95 14.57
N ARG A 3 -6.88 -1.68 14.53
CA ARG A 3 -7.13 -0.79 13.38
C ARG A 3 -6.62 -1.37 12.05
N ARG A 4 -5.49 -2.09 12.09
CA ARG A 4 -4.89 -2.69 10.90
C ARG A 4 -5.73 -3.84 10.38
N ASP A 5 -6.20 -4.74 11.26
CA ASP A 5 -7.07 -5.86 10.89
C ASP A 5 -8.40 -5.36 10.32
N TRP A 6 -8.97 -4.31 10.92
CA TRP A 6 -10.19 -3.68 10.42
C TRP A 6 -9.98 -3.06 9.04
N LEU A 7 -8.89 -2.32 8.84
CA LEU A 7 -8.55 -1.75 7.53
C LEU A 7 -8.27 -2.83 6.49
N SER A 8 -7.59 -3.92 6.86
CA SER A 8 -7.37 -5.08 5.99
C SER A 8 -8.70 -5.71 5.55
N LEU A 9 -9.65 -5.87 6.48
CA LEU A 9 -10.97 -6.40 6.17
C LEU A 9 -11.73 -5.52 5.17
N VAL A 10 -11.71 -4.21 5.39
CA VAL A 10 -12.30 -3.23 4.48
C VAL A 10 -11.64 -3.28 3.10
N ALA A 11 -10.31 -3.39 3.04
CA ALA A 11 -9.57 -3.48 1.78
C ALA A 11 -9.97 -4.70 0.95
N VAL A 12 -9.98 -5.90 1.57
CA VAL A 12 -10.37 -7.15 0.87
C VAL A 12 -11.83 -7.12 0.39
N HIS A 13 -12.74 -6.53 1.18
CA HIS A 13 -14.12 -6.32 0.73
C HIS A 13 -14.22 -5.32 -0.42
N SER A 14 -13.41 -4.26 -0.38
CA SER A 14 -13.35 -3.25 -1.44
C SER A 14 -12.86 -3.86 -2.75
N ASP A 15 -11.82 -4.71 -2.70
CA ASP A 15 -11.31 -5.44 -3.87
C ASP A 15 -12.40 -6.32 -4.51
N SER A 16 -13.16 -7.05 -3.69
CA SER A 16 -14.27 -7.88 -4.15
C SER A 16 -15.41 -7.05 -4.76
N TRP A 17 -15.73 -5.89 -4.16
CA TRP A 17 -16.74 -4.98 -4.68
C TRP A 17 -16.34 -4.37 -6.02
N LEU A 18 -15.09 -3.93 -6.16
CA LEU A 18 -14.56 -3.39 -7.42
C LEU A 18 -14.62 -4.43 -8.55
N LEU A 19 -14.27 -5.70 -8.26
CA LEU A 19 -14.41 -6.78 -9.23
C LEU A 19 -15.88 -6.99 -9.63
N SER A 20 -16.80 -6.99 -8.65
CA SER A 20 -18.24 -7.11 -8.91
C SER A 20 -18.76 -5.98 -9.79
N VAL A 21 -18.37 -4.72 -9.50
CA VAL A 21 -18.77 -3.55 -10.29
C VAL A 21 -18.20 -3.61 -11.71
N ALA A 22 -16.92 -3.98 -11.86
CA ALA A 22 -16.30 -4.11 -13.17
C ALA A 22 -17.02 -5.15 -14.04
N PHE A 23 -17.39 -6.30 -13.46
CA PHE A 23 -18.10 -7.35 -14.19
C PHE A 23 -19.61 -7.11 -14.33
N PHE A 24 -20.21 -6.28 -13.48
CA PHE A 24 -21.56 -5.78 -13.68
C PHE A 24 -21.65 -4.93 -14.95
N PHE A 25 -20.74 -3.97 -15.12
CA PHE A 25 -20.64 -3.19 -16.37
C PHE A 25 -20.12 -4.03 -17.55
N GLY A 26 -19.29 -5.04 -17.26
CA GLY A 26 -18.79 -6.00 -18.23
C GLY A 26 -19.78 -7.09 -18.65
N ALA A 27 -21.04 -7.06 -18.20
CA ALA A 27 -22.03 -8.10 -18.52
C ALA A 27 -22.21 -8.39 -20.03
N PRO A 28 -22.19 -7.37 -20.93
CA PRO A 28 -22.30 -7.61 -22.37
C PRO A 28 -21.04 -8.17 -23.05
N LEU A 29 -19.88 -8.15 -22.37
CA LEU A 29 -18.60 -8.56 -22.95
C LEU A 29 -18.60 -10.05 -23.29
N THR A 30 -17.93 -10.42 -24.37
CA THR A 30 -17.63 -11.82 -24.72
C THR A 30 -16.69 -12.47 -23.70
N ALA A 31 -16.54 -13.79 -23.78
CA ALA A 31 -15.60 -14.51 -22.91
C ALA A 31 -14.15 -14.01 -23.04
N ASN A 32 -13.71 -13.65 -24.25
CA ASN A 32 -12.35 -13.15 -24.49
C ASN A 32 -12.16 -11.73 -23.94
N GLU A 33 -13.17 -10.87 -24.09
CA GLU A 33 -13.12 -9.52 -23.53
C GLU A 33 -13.16 -9.53 -22.00
N ARG A 34 -13.94 -10.43 -21.39
CA ARG A 34 -13.91 -10.66 -19.94
C ARG A 34 -12.55 -11.12 -19.44
N LYS A 35 -11.86 -12.01 -20.18
CA LYS A 35 -10.48 -12.42 -19.87
C LYS A 35 -9.52 -11.23 -19.97
N ARG A 36 -9.65 -10.40 -21.02
CA ARG A 36 -8.83 -9.20 -21.19
C ARG A 36 -9.05 -8.20 -20.04
N LEU A 37 -10.31 -7.95 -19.67
CA LEU A 37 -10.66 -7.09 -18.53
C LEU A 37 -10.04 -7.63 -17.23
N PHE A 38 -10.17 -8.93 -16.98
CA PHE A 38 -9.58 -9.56 -15.82
C PHE A 38 -8.05 -9.41 -15.81
N SER A 39 -7.38 -9.61 -16.95
CA SER A 39 -5.93 -9.39 -17.06
C SER A 39 -5.56 -7.95 -16.68
N MET A 40 -6.24 -6.96 -17.25
CA MET A 40 -5.98 -5.54 -16.96
C MET A 40 -6.18 -5.18 -15.49
N ILE A 41 -7.17 -5.79 -14.82
CA ILE A 41 -7.41 -5.58 -13.39
C ILE A 41 -6.26 -6.18 -12.56
N ASN A 42 -5.77 -7.38 -12.92
CA ASN A 42 -4.70 -8.06 -12.18
C ASN A 42 -3.29 -7.54 -12.49
N ASP A 43 -3.13 -6.74 -13.55
CA ASP A 43 -1.87 -6.02 -13.81
C ASP A 43 -1.60 -4.90 -12.78
N LEU A 44 -2.59 -4.59 -11.92
CA LEU A 44 -2.49 -3.61 -10.85
C LEU A 44 -2.47 -4.30 -9.47
N PRO A 45 -1.73 -3.77 -8.49
CA PRO A 45 -1.85 -4.25 -7.11
C PRO A 45 -3.26 -3.96 -6.60
N ASN A 46 -3.85 -4.93 -5.90
CA ASN A 46 -5.15 -4.71 -5.27
C ASN A 46 -5.03 -3.73 -4.08
N VAL A 47 -6.16 -3.27 -3.55
CA VAL A 47 -6.19 -2.27 -2.47
C VAL A 47 -5.50 -2.82 -1.22
N TYR A 48 -5.71 -4.11 -0.92
CA TYR A 48 -5.07 -4.77 0.21
C TYR A 48 -3.53 -4.81 0.07
N GLU A 49 -3.01 -5.26 -1.06
CA GLU A 49 -1.57 -5.30 -1.39
C GLU A 49 -0.95 -3.90 -1.32
N SER A 50 -1.62 -2.93 -1.95
CA SER A 50 -1.21 -1.53 -1.93
C SER A 50 -1.12 -0.94 -0.52
N MET A 51 -1.84 -1.48 0.45
CA MET A 51 -1.77 -1.07 1.86
C MET A 51 -0.70 -1.83 2.65
N VAL A 52 -0.47 -3.10 2.33
CA VAL A 52 0.56 -3.92 2.98
C VAL A 52 1.96 -3.46 2.56
N ASP A 53 2.17 -3.19 1.27
CA ASP A 53 3.48 -2.85 0.70
C ASP A 53 3.98 -1.45 1.09
N ARG A 54 3.08 -0.51 1.40
CA ARG A 54 3.46 0.81 1.95
C ARG A 54 4.28 0.70 3.24
N LYS A 55 4.12 -0.40 4.00
CA LYS A 55 4.86 -0.61 5.24
C LYS A 55 6.37 -0.78 5.03
N HIS A 56 6.82 -1.17 3.84
CA HIS A 56 8.26 -1.31 3.56
C HIS A 56 8.89 0.01 3.09
N ARG A 57 8.12 0.93 2.51
CA ARG A 57 8.63 2.22 2.00
C ARG A 57 8.71 3.29 3.08
N ASP A 58 7.80 3.30 4.05
CA ASP A 58 7.79 4.30 5.13
C ASP A 58 8.79 3.99 6.27
N ARG A 59 9.48 2.85 6.23
CA ARG A 59 10.47 2.45 7.24
C ARG A 59 11.93 2.74 6.87
N SER A 60 12.22 3.15 5.65
CA SER A 60 13.59 3.44 5.18
C SER A 60 13.91 4.93 5.06
N GLY A 61 13.25 5.78 5.86
CA GLY A 61 13.35 7.24 5.76
C GLY A 61 13.75 7.98 7.04
N VAL A 62 14.32 7.31 8.05
CA VAL A 62 14.88 8.00 9.23
C VAL A 62 16.21 7.37 9.60
N ASP A 63 17.25 7.70 8.83
CA ASP A 63 18.64 7.46 9.26
C ASP A 63 19.39 8.79 9.39
N SER A 64 19.74 9.09 10.64
CA SER A 64 21.02 9.67 11.08
C SER A 64 21.36 11.14 10.76
N SER A 65 21.42 11.97 11.82
CA SER A 65 22.57 12.86 12.07
C SER A 65 22.38 13.68 13.36
N GLY A 66 23.23 13.41 14.35
CA GLY A 66 23.25 14.19 15.59
C GLY A 66 24.20 13.65 16.65
N LYS A 67 25.37 13.13 16.27
CA LYS A 67 26.46 12.88 17.22
C LYS A 67 26.88 14.22 17.82
N SER A 68 26.46 14.50 19.05
CA SER A 68 26.96 15.60 19.86
C SER A 68 28.41 15.34 20.26
N ARG A 69 29.36 15.88 19.49
CA ARG A 69 30.73 16.08 19.95
C ARG A 69 31.05 17.56 19.85
N HIS A 70 30.96 18.26 20.98
CA HIS A 70 31.73 19.47 21.18
C HIS A 70 32.25 19.50 22.61
N SER A 71 33.50 19.06 22.76
CA SER A 71 34.30 19.21 23.98
C SER A 71 34.91 20.60 23.98
N SER A 72 34.32 21.55 24.70
CA SER A 72 34.97 22.83 25.01
C SER A 72 35.74 22.69 26.32
N LYS A 73 37.07 22.64 26.26
CA LYS A 73 37.93 22.89 27.43
C LYS A 73 37.87 24.39 27.76
N PRO A 74 37.67 24.81 29.02
CA PRO A 74 37.86 26.20 29.40
C PRO A 74 39.35 26.50 29.56
N LYS A 75 39.79 27.61 28.97
CA LYS A 75 41.14 28.17 29.13
C LYS A 75 41.11 29.06 30.39
N VAL A 76 41.80 28.64 31.45
CA VAL A 76 41.98 29.43 32.68
C VAL A 76 43.20 30.34 32.49
N ARG A 77 43.08 31.56 33.02
CA ARG A 77 44.12 32.61 33.10
C ARG A 77 45.39 32.15 33.79
#